data_AF-A0A2P2LBW5-F1
#
_entry.id   AF-A0A2P2LBW5-F1
#
_cell.length_a   1.000
_cell.length_b   1.000
_cell.length_c   1.000
_cell.angle_alpha   90.00
_cell.angle_beta   90.00
_cell.angle_gamma   90.00
#
_symmetry.space_group_name_H-M   'P 1'
#
loop_
_entity.id
_entity.type
_entity.pdbx_description
1 polymer ?
#
loop_
_entity_poly.entity_id
_entity_poly.type
_entity_poly.pdbx_seq_one_letter_code
_entity_poly.pdbx_strand_id
1 'polypeptide(L)'
;MLPTASKGRSSSSASRPNPVFPQYLRRIVKWQQMDIEYTFWQMLHLCTSPKVVYQHTKYHKQTKNQWARDDPAFVVICSLLLAMATLAYCAAYDHSAGHAVFVVISVLLVHFLMTGIVLATFCWFLTNAYLREEAPNSHVVEQRVEWLYAFDVHCNSFFPMFVMLYVLHYFLSPIFVAHGFIPVLLSNLLFLVAASYYHYLNFLGYDGKLLLVFCFYVSHLGNMWCKGTAVFDVVLYSEVIFSFKTYYNVIVWHHKI
;
A
#
# COMPACT_ATOMS: atom_id res chain seq x y z
N MET A 1 -29.08 -52.10 30.08
CA MET A 1 -30.24 -51.24 29.78
C MET A 1 -29.74 -49.80 29.59
N LEU A 2 -29.73 -49.28 28.36
CA LEU A 2 -29.88 -47.83 28.10
C LEU A 2 -31.36 -47.48 28.35
N PRO A 3 -31.76 -46.26 28.76
CA PRO A 3 -31.46 -44.97 28.10
C PRO A 3 -31.24 -43.78 29.09
N THR A 4 -30.71 -42.60 28.75
CA THR A 4 -31.36 -41.55 27.95
C THR A 4 -30.38 -40.40 27.69
N ALA A 5 -30.37 -39.90 26.46
CA ALA A 5 -29.62 -38.71 26.05
C ALA A 5 -30.30 -37.45 26.62
N SER A 6 -29.56 -36.65 27.40
CA SER A 6 -29.97 -35.29 27.73
C SER A 6 -29.59 -34.39 26.55
N LYS A 7 -30.63 -33.78 25.96
CA LYS A 7 -30.56 -32.83 24.86
C LYS A 7 -29.77 -31.60 25.33
N GLY A 8 -28.50 -31.54 24.94
CA GLY A 8 -27.63 -30.39 25.18
C GLY A 8 -28.27 -29.13 24.64
N ARG A 9 -28.58 -28.21 25.53
CA ARG A 9 -29.02 -26.85 25.20
C ARG A 9 -27.80 -26.18 24.56
N SER A 10 -27.80 -26.06 23.24
CA SER A 10 -26.79 -25.28 22.51
C SER A 10 -26.88 -23.84 22.99
N SER A 11 -25.94 -23.45 23.84
CA SER A 11 -25.64 -22.05 24.09
C SER A 11 -25.26 -21.45 22.73
N SER A 12 -26.16 -20.66 22.17
CA SER A 12 -25.84 -19.72 21.10
C SER A 12 -24.74 -18.81 21.62
N SER A 13 -23.50 -19.18 21.34
CA SER A 13 -22.33 -18.34 21.50
C SER A 13 -22.52 -17.13 20.60
N ALA A 14 -23.24 -16.13 21.09
CA ALA A 14 -23.26 -14.80 20.52
C ALA A 14 -21.79 -14.40 20.40
N SER A 15 -21.28 -14.39 19.18
CA SER A 15 -19.95 -13.93 18.84
C SER A 15 -19.85 -12.50 19.36
N ARG A 16 -19.21 -12.33 20.53
CA ARG A 16 -18.84 -10.99 21.01
C ARG A 16 -18.08 -10.34 19.86
N PRO A 17 -18.52 -9.16 19.35
CA PRO A 17 -17.78 -8.46 18.32
C PRO A 17 -16.41 -8.14 18.93
N ASN A 18 -15.37 -8.81 18.43
CA ASN A 18 -14.02 -8.59 18.90
C ASN A 18 -13.64 -7.17 18.42
N PRO A 19 -13.44 -6.18 19.32
CA PRO A 19 -13.27 -4.79 18.90
C PRO A 19 -11.80 -4.55 18.51
N VAL A 20 -11.31 -5.33 17.53
CA VAL A 20 -9.92 -5.28 17.06
C VAL A 20 -9.61 -3.87 16.50
N PHE A 21 -10.57 -3.28 15.79
CA PHE A 21 -10.42 -1.96 15.18
C PHE A 21 -10.41 -0.79 16.19
N PRO A 22 -11.34 -0.69 17.17
CA PRO A 22 -11.23 0.30 18.25
C PRO A 22 -9.95 0.18 19.07
N GLN A 23 -9.45 -1.05 19.28
CA GLN A 23 -8.18 -1.28 19.98
C GLN A 23 -6.98 -0.80 19.15
N TYR A 24 -7.00 -1.04 17.84
CA TYR A 24 -5.99 -0.56 16.90
C TYR A 24 -5.89 0.97 16.92
N LEU A 25 -7.03 1.68 16.82
CA LEU A 25 -7.06 3.14 16.89
C LEU A 25 -6.59 3.69 18.25
N ARG A 26 -6.96 3.02 19.35
CA ARG A 26 -6.49 3.42 20.69
C ARG A 26 -4.97 3.30 20.83
N ARG A 27 -4.34 2.35 20.13
CA ARG A 27 -2.88 2.15 20.16
C ARG A 27 -2.12 3.20 19.35
N ILE A 28 -2.74 3.86 18.36
CA ILE A 28 -2.10 4.95 17.59
C ILE A 28 -1.67 6.09 18.51
N VAL A 29 -2.43 6.36 19.58
CA VAL A 29 -2.17 7.45 20.51
C VAL A 29 -1.05 7.10 21.52
N LYS A 30 -0.73 5.81 21.69
CA LYS A 30 0.22 5.32 22.69
C LYS A 30 1.58 4.97 22.06
N TRP A 31 2.39 6.00 21.81
CA TRP A 31 3.73 5.86 21.20
C TRP A 31 4.66 4.87 21.89
N GLN A 32 4.62 4.76 23.23
CA GLN A 32 5.46 3.80 23.98
C GLN A 32 5.09 2.33 23.77
N GLN A 33 3.92 2.04 23.21
CA GLN A 33 3.44 0.67 22.95
C GLN A 33 3.66 0.24 21.49
N MET A 34 4.35 1.06 20.69
CA MET A 34 4.60 0.78 19.28
C MET A 34 5.95 0.11 19.09
N ASP A 35 5.97 -1.02 18.38
CA ASP A 35 7.19 -1.78 18.06
C ASP A 35 7.95 -1.11 16.89
N ILE A 36 8.59 0.02 17.19
CA ILE A 36 9.29 0.87 16.21
C ILE A 36 10.46 0.11 15.55
N GLU A 37 11.25 -0.64 16.33
CA GLU A 37 12.40 -1.39 15.81
C GLU A 37 11.99 -2.47 14.81
N TYR A 38 10.97 -3.24 15.15
CA TYR A 38 10.41 -4.25 14.25
C TYR A 38 9.86 -3.61 12.98
N THR A 39 9.22 -2.44 13.10
CA THR A 39 8.69 -1.71 11.95
C THR A 39 9.79 -1.25 10.99
N PHE A 40 10.88 -0.66 11.48
CA PHE A 40 12.01 -0.28 10.63
C PHE A 40 12.68 -1.48 9.98
N TRP A 41 12.85 -2.56 10.74
CA TRP A 41 13.38 -3.82 10.21
C TRP A 41 12.51 -4.34 9.07
N GLN A 42 11.19 -4.31 9.24
CA GLN A 42 10.22 -4.71 8.22
C GLN A 42 10.28 -3.80 7.00
N MET A 43 10.31 -2.47 7.18
CA MET A 43 10.43 -1.49 6.11
C MET A 43 11.71 -1.71 5.27
N LEU A 44 12.85 -1.94 5.92
CA LEU A 44 14.12 -2.21 5.24
C LEU A 44 14.08 -3.52 4.43
N HIS A 45 13.54 -4.58 5.02
CA HIS A 45 13.41 -5.86 4.34
C HIS A 45 12.34 -5.83 3.24
N LEU A 46 11.31 -4.99 3.34
CA LEU A 46 10.36 -4.78 2.25
C LEU A 46 11.03 -4.17 1.01
N CYS A 47 12.07 -3.34 1.18
CA CYS A 47 12.83 -2.78 0.07
C CYS A 47 13.89 -3.73 -0.50
N THR A 48 14.52 -4.56 0.35
CA THR A 48 15.66 -5.40 -0.06
C THR A 48 15.29 -6.87 -0.28
N SER A 49 14.55 -7.48 0.66
CA SER A 49 14.25 -8.92 0.71
C SER A 49 12.82 -9.19 1.24
N PRO A 50 11.77 -8.85 0.48
CA PRO A 50 10.39 -8.87 0.99
C PRO A 50 9.88 -10.27 1.35
N LYS A 51 10.48 -11.32 0.78
CA LYS A 51 10.17 -12.72 1.11
C LYS A 51 10.35 -13.01 2.60
N VAL A 52 11.34 -12.41 3.23
CA VAL A 52 11.61 -12.59 4.66
C VAL A 52 10.45 -12.04 5.50
N VAL A 53 9.96 -10.85 5.17
CA VAL A 53 8.82 -10.21 5.88
C VAL A 53 7.57 -11.08 5.80
N TYR A 54 7.22 -11.55 4.60
CA TYR A 54 6.02 -12.39 4.43
C TYR A 54 6.19 -13.79 5.04
N GLN A 55 7.40 -14.33 5.12
CA GLN A 55 7.67 -15.56 5.90
C GLN A 55 7.39 -15.32 7.39
N HIS A 56 7.83 -14.20 7.97
CA HIS A 56 7.50 -13.84 9.35
C HIS A 56 5.99 -13.74 9.57
N THR A 57 5.25 -13.09 8.66
CA THR A 57 3.78 -13.03 8.71
C THR A 57 3.15 -14.43 8.72
N LYS A 58 3.63 -15.36 7.88
CA LYS A 58 3.14 -16.74 7.85
C LYS A 58 3.42 -17.48 9.17
N TYR A 59 4.61 -17.33 9.75
CA TYR A 59 4.93 -17.90 11.06
C TYR A 59 4.07 -17.31 12.19
N HIS A 60 3.80 -16.00 12.13
CA HIS A 60 2.93 -15.32 13.08
C HIS A 60 1.49 -15.84 12.99
N LYS A 61 1.01 -16.11 11.77
CA LYS A 61 -0.28 -16.76 11.56
C LYS A 61 -0.32 -18.16 12.16
N GLN A 62 0.72 -18.97 12.00
CA GLN A 62 0.75 -20.33 12.56
C GLN A 62 0.72 -20.34 14.09
N THR A 63 1.37 -19.36 14.73
CA THR A 63 1.49 -19.31 16.19
C THR A 63 0.32 -18.62 16.88
N LYS A 64 -0.26 -17.57 16.29
CA LYS A 64 -1.36 -16.78 16.87
C LYS A 64 -2.71 -16.96 16.18
N ASN A 65 -2.75 -17.71 15.08
CA ASN A 65 -3.94 -17.91 14.25
C ASN A 65 -4.63 -16.61 13.79
N GLN A 66 -3.91 -15.49 13.71
CA GLN A 66 -4.40 -14.20 13.19
C GLN A 66 -3.46 -13.68 12.10
N TRP A 67 -4.03 -13.07 11.06
CA TRP A 67 -3.24 -12.49 9.95
C TRP A 67 -2.92 -11.02 10.19
N ALA A 68 -3.84 -10.26 10.77
CA ALA A 68 -3.64 -8.84 10.98
C ALA A 68 -2.57 -8.56 12.04
N ARG A 69 -1.85 -7.47 11.82
CA ARG A 69 -0.95 -6.89 12.80
C ARG A 69 -1.75 -6.02 13.77
N ASP A 70 -1.52 -6.16 15.06
CA ASP A 70 -2.24 -5.42 16.10
C ASP A 70 -1.55 -4.09 16.50
N ASP A 71 -0.37 -3.81 15.97
CA ASP A 71 0.36 -2.56 16.16
C ASP A 71 0.20 -1.60 14.95
N PRO A 72 -0.07 -0.32 15.21
CA PRO A 72 -0.22 0.69 14.15
C PRO A 72 1.12 1.32 13.71
N ALA A 73 2.25 0.79 14.18
CA ALA A 73 3.56 1.40 14.03
C ALA A 73 3.95 1.64 12.57
N PHE A 74 3.67 0.67 11.71
CA PHE A 74 3.95 0.78 10.28
C PHE A 74 3.26 1.97 9.61
N VAL A 75 1.94 2.11 9.81
CA VAL A 75 1.13 3.18 9.19
C VAL A 75 1.58 4.55 9.67
N VAL A 76 1.83 4.68 10.98
CA VAL A 76 2.25 5.94 11.59
C VAL A 76 3.62 6.35 11.07
N ILE A 77 4.62 5.47 11.11
CA ILE A 77 5.97 5.77 10.60
C ILE A 77 5.93 6.07 9.09
N CYS A 78 5.17 5.30 8.31
CA CYS A 78 5.01 5.55 6.88
C CYS A 78 4.38 6.94 6.62
N SER A 79 3.37 7.32 7.39
CA SER A 79 2.71 8.63 7.27
C SER A 79 3.66 9.79 7.62
N LEU A 80 4.50 9.63 8.64
CA LEU A 80 5.51 10.63 9.02
C LEU A 80 6.56 10.79 7.92
N LEU A 81 7.08 9.69 7.39
CA LEU A 81 8.05 9.71 6.29
C LEU A 81 7.46 10.33 5.03
N LEU A 82 6.20 10.01 4.71
CA LEU A 82 5.48 10.58 3.58
C LEU A 82 5.28 12.08 3.75
N ALA A 83 4.85 12.54 4.92
CA ALA A 83 4.70 13.96 5.22
C ALA A 83 6.03 14.72 5.08
N MET A 84 7.13 14.16 5.62
CA MET A 84 8.46 14.78 5.49
C MET A 84 8.93 14.87 4.03
N ALA A 85 8.75 13.80 3.24
CA ALA A 85 9.10 13.82 1.83
C ALA A 85 8.28 14.84 1.04
N THR A 86 6.97 14.91 1.28
CA THR A 86 6.09 15.89 0.64
C THR A 86 6.45 17.31 1.03
N LEU A 87 6.76 17.57 2.30
CA LEU A 87 7.25 18.88 2.75
C LEU A 87 8.56 19.27 2.07
N ALA A 88 9.49 18.32 1.88
CA ALA A 88 10.73 18.58 1.13
C ALA A 88 10.46 18.96 -0.33
N TYR A 89 9.51 18.28 -0.99
CA TYR A 89 9.06 18.68 -2.33
C TYR A 89 8.45 20.08 -2.36
N CYS A 90 7.56 20.40 -1.42
CA CYS A 90 6.97 21.73 -1.33
C CYS A 90 8.05 22.78 -1.07
N ALA A 91 9.04 22.51 -0.20
CA ALA A 91 10.14 23.44 0.05
C ALA A 91 11.03 23.68 -1.19
N ALA A 92 11.16 22.68 -2.07
CA ALA A 92 11.97 22.78 -3.27
C ALA A 92 11.25 23.44 -4.46
N TYR A 93 9.94 23.25 -4.59
CA TYR A 93 9.19 23.59 -5.82
C TYR A 93 7.96 24.48 -5.62
N ASP A 94 7.52 24.70 -4.38
CA ASP A 94 6.32 25.47 -4.08
C ASP A 94 6.69 26.83 -3.47
N HIS A 95 5.86 27.83 -3.76
CA HIS A 95 6.04 29.21 -3.30
C HIS A 95 5.02 29.59 -2.22
N SER A 96 3.97 28.78 -2.00
CA SER A 96 2.89 29.06 -1.06
C SER A 96 2.81 28.05 0.07
N ALA A 97 2.94 28.54 1.31
CA ALA A 97 2.81 27.70 2.51
C ALA A 97 1.41 27.09 2.66
N GLY A 98 0.35 27.79 2.21
CA GLY A 98 -1.02 27.27 2.24
C GLY A 98 -1.22 26.11 1.27
N HIS A 99 -0.60 26.19 0.09
CA HIS A 99 -0.62 25.12 -0.90
C HIS A 99 0.18 23.91 -0.37
N ALA A 100 1.33 24.11 0.26
CA ALA A 100 2.11 23.04 0.88
C ALA A 100 1.30 22.24 1.92
N VAL A 101 0.54 22.91 2.79
CA VAL A 101 -0.33 22.23 3.78
C VAL A 101 -1.41 21.41 3.09
N PHE A 102 -2.06 21.95 2.05
CA PHE A 102 -3.06 21.22 1.28
C PHE A 102 -2.47 19.97 0.61
N VAL A 103 -1.28 20.08 0.01
CA VAL A 103 -0.61 18.95 -0.65
C VAL A 103 -0.25 17.86 0.35
N VAL A 104 0.30 18.21 1.52
CA VAL A 104 0.62 17.23 2.58
C VAL A 104 -0.65 16.49 3.03
N ILE A 105 -1.73 17.23 3.31
CA ILE A 105 -3.00 16.62 3.72
C ILE A 105 -3.57 15.73 2.61
N SER A 106 -3.54 16.17 1.36
CA SER A 106 -4.01 15.41 0.21
C SER A 106 -3.23 14.11 0.04
N VAL A 107 -1.89 14.17 0.09
CA VAL A 107 -1.02 12.99 -0.05
C VAL A 107 -1.28 11.98 1.09
N LEU A 108 -1.43 12.44 2.33
CA LEU A 108 -1.70 11.55 3.47
C LEU A 108 -3.11 10.94 3.41
N LEU A 109 -4.13 11.76 3.24
CA LEU A 109 -5.52 11.31 3.35
C LEU A 109 -6.00 10.64 2.06
N VAL A 110 -5.72 11.23 0.90
CA VAL A 110 -6.24 10.74 -0.38
C VAL A 110 -5.34 9.64 -0.93
N HIS A 111 -4.05 9.93 -1.15
CA HIS A 111 -3.15 9.02 -1.86
C HIS A 111 -2.77 7.79 -1.04
N PHE A 112 -2.56 7.95 0.27
CA PHE A 112 -2.20 6.84 1.15
C PHE A 112 -3.44 6.20 1.79
N LEU A 113 -4.23 6.94 2.58
CA LEU A 113 -5.32 6.33 3.34
C LEU A 113 -6.52 5.93 2.49
N MET A 114 -7.09 6.84 1.69
CA MET A 114 -8.30 6.55 0.90
C MET A 114 -8.03 5.50 -0.17
N THR A 115 -6.95 5.65 -0.96
CA THR A 115 -6.55 4.63 -1.93
C THR A 115 -6.28 3.28 -1.23
N GLY A 116 -5.65 3.30 -0.06
CA GLY A 116 -5.41 2.11 0.73
C GLY A 116 -6.67 1.40 1.20
N ILE A 117 -7.65 2.15 1.72
CA ILE A 117 -8.96 1.62 2.15
C ILE A 117 -9.69 0.99 0.96
N VAL A 118 -9.72 1.67 -0.19
CA VAL A 118 -10.37 1.18 -1.41
C VAL A 118 -9.72 -0.10 -1.90
N LEU A 119 -8.38 -0.11 -2.04
CA LEU A 119 -7.64 -1.28 -2.51
C LEU A 119 -7.72 -2.45 -1.53
N ALA A 120 -7.61 -2.20 -0.22
CA ALA A 120 -7.77 -3.21 0.81
C ALA A 120 -9.17 -3.83 0.77
N THR A 121 -10.22 -3.02 0.65
CA THR A 121 -11.60 -3.49 0.56
C THR A 121 -11.82 -4.33 -0.70
N PHE A 122 -11.29 -3.89 -1.84
CA PHE A 122 -11.37 -4.65 -3.09
C PHE A 122 -10.61 -5.98 -3.01
N CYS A 123 -9.36 -5.98 -2.54
CA CYS A 123 -8.55 -7.20 -2.43
C CYS A 123 -9.14 -8.16 -1.39
N TRP A 124 -9.57 -7.65 -0.23
CA TRP A 124 -10.26 -8.42 0.79
C TRP A 124 -11.53 -9.10 0.26
N PHE A 125 -12.34 -8.36 -0.51
CA PHE A 125 -13.53 -8.91 -1.15
C PHE A 125 -13.16 -10.00 -2.16
N LEU A 126 -12.24 -9.71 -3.09
CA LEU A 126 -11.81 -10.65 -4.13
C LEU A 126 -11.24 -11.94 -3.52
N THR A 127 -10.38 -11.83 -2.50
CA THR A 127 -9.76 -13.00 -1.86
C THR A 127 -10.78 -13.86 -1.11
N ASN A 128 -11.70 -13.24 -0.37
CA ASN A 128 -12.70 -14.01 0.37
C ASN A 128 -13.85 -14.51 -0.50
N ALA A 129 -14.13 -13.89 -1.65
CA ALA A 129 -15.19 -14.30 -2.55
C ALA A 129 -14.74 -15.36 -3.57
N TYR A 130 -13.52 -15.27 -4.10
CA TYR A 130 -13.09 -16.09 -5.24
C TYR A 130 -11.85 -16.97 -4.99
N LEU A 131 -11.05 -16.69 -3.96
CA LEU A 131 -9.75 -17.36 -3.73
C LEU A 131 -9.76 -18.26 -2.49
N ARG A 132 -10.95 -18.61 -2.02
CA ARG A 132 -11.16 -19.62 -0.97
C ARG A 132 -11.02 -21.01 -1.57
N GLU A 133 -10.08 -21.78 -1.05
CA GLU A 133 -10.06 -23.22 -1.25
C GLU A 133 -11.13 -23.83 -0.35
N GLU A 134 -12.23 -24.29 -0.93
CA GLU A 134 -13.17 -25.18 -0.24
C GLU A 134 -12.51 -26.55 -0.12
N ALA A 135 -11.79 -26.78 0.98
CA ALA A 135 -11.23 -28.09 1.27
C ALA A 135 -12.37 -29.05 1.67
N PRO A 136 -12.63 -30.16 0.93
CA PRO A 136 -13.76 -31.05 1.21
C PRO A 136 -13.59 -31.92 2.46
N ASN A 137 -12.45 -31.85 3.16
CA ASN A 137 -12.13 -32.72 4.29
C ASN A 137 -11.88 -31.91 5.56
N SER A 138 -12.76 -32.16 6.53
CA SER A 138 -12.83 -31.64 7.90
C SER A 138 -11.49 -31.51 8.62
N HIS A 139 -11.32 -30.40 9.35
CA HIS A 139 -10.22 -30.00 10.26
C HIS A 139 -9.19 -28.97 9.76
N VAL A 140 -9.35 -28.39 8.57
CA VAL A 140 -8.65 -27.15 8.22
C VAL A 140 -9.57 -25.97 8.52
N VAL A 141 -9.19 -25.14 9.48
CA VAL A 141 -9.92 -23.91 9.85
C VAL A 141 -10.10 -23.06 8.59
N GLU A 142 -11.33 -22.63 8.29
CA GLU A 142 -11.61 -21.68 7.20
C GLU A 142 -10.71 -20.44 7.36
N GLN A 143 -9.71 -20.31 6.49
CA GLN A 143 -8.80 -19.19 6.53
C GLN A 143 -9.46 -17.98 5.84
N ARG A 144 -10.24 -17.20 6.60
CA ARG A 144 -10.65 -15.86 6.17
C ARG A 144 -9.46 -14.92 6.20
N VAL A 145 -9.32 -14.14 5.14
CA VAL A 145 -8.42 -12.99 5.15
C VAL A 145 -9.12 -11.86 5.88
N GLU A 146 -8.46 -11.35 6.92
CA GLU A 146 -8.93 -10.22 7.72
C GLU A 146 -8.76 -8.92 6.93
N TRP A 147 -9.70 -7.97 7.03
CA TRP A 147 -9.61 -6.70 6.31
C TRP A 147 -8.38 -5.88 6.72
N LEU A 148 -8.02 -5.92 8.00
CA LEU A 148 -6.85 -5.21 8.53
C LEU A 148 -5.54 -5.80 7.97
N TYR A 149 -5.51 -7.08 7.65
CA TYR A 149 -4.39 -7.69 6.91
C TYR A 149 -4.32 -7.19 5.47
N ALA A 150 -5.46 -7.09 4.77
CA ALA A 150 -5.49 -6.56 3.40
C ALA A 150 -4.99 -5.10 3.33
N PHE A 151 -5.33 -4.29 4.34
CA PHE A 151 -4.79 -2.94 4.49
C PHE A 151 -3.29 -2.93 4.83
N ASP A 152 -2.81 -3.86 5.65
CA ASP A 152 -1.37 -4.01 5.92
C ASP A 152 -0.59 -4.37 4.66
N VAL A 153 -1.12 -5.27 3.81
CA VAL A 153 -0.51 -5.60 2.51
C VAL A 153 -0.42 -4.37 1.61
N HIS A 154 -1.44 -3.50 1.60
CA HIS A 154 -1.37 -2.21 0.92
C HIS A 154 -0.25 -1.33 1.50
N CYS A 155 -0.16 -1.18 2.82
CA CYS A 155 0.89 -0.37 3.44
C CYS A 155 2.29 -0.90 3.12
N ASN A 156 2.47 -2.22 3.21
CA ASN A 156 3.73 -2.91 2.91
C ASN A 156 4.16 -2.74 1.45
N SER A 157 3.20 -2.73 0.52
CA SER A 157 3.48 -2.53 -0.91
C SER A 157 3.67 -1.05 -1.26
N PHE A 158 2.95 -0.15 -0.60
CA PHE A 158 3.06 1.28 -0.78
C PHE A 158 4.42 1.80 -0.33
N PHE A 159 4.99 1.29 0.76
CA PHE A 159 6.24 1.83 1.31
C PHE A 159 7.42 1.78 0.32
N PRO A 160 7.77 0.66 -0.34
CA PRO A 160 8.83 0.66 -1.35
C PRO A 160 8.50 1.50 -2.59
N MET A 161 7.23 1.56 -2.99
CA MET A 161 6.78 2.44 -4.06
C MET A 161 6.97 3.92 -3.68
N PHE A 162 6.70 4.29 -2.43
CA PHE A 162 7.00 5.59 -1.86
C PHE A 162 8.51 5.90 -1.90
N VAL A 163 9.36 4.96 -1.48
CA VAL A 163 10.82 5.14 -1.53
C VAL A 163 11.29 5.40 -2.98
N MET A 164 10.75 4.68 -3.96
CA MET A 164 11.12 4.90 -5.37
C MET A 164 10.56 6.20 -5.94
N LEU A 165 9.28 6.51 -5.71
CA LEU A 165 8.57 7.60 -6.41
C LEU A 165 8.58 8.93 -5.68
N TYR A 166 8.78 8.95 -4.37
CA TYR A 166 8.89 10.19 -3.60
C TYR A 166 10.33 10.45 -3.20
N VAL A 167 11.06 9.45 -2.70
CA VAL A 167 12.44 9.70 -2.22
C VAL A 167 13.44 9.70 -3.38
N LEU A 168 13.55 8.58 -4.10
CA LEU A 168 14.53 8.46 -5.19
C LEU A 168 14.21 9.42 -6.34
N HIS A 169 12.94 9.56 -6.72
CA HIS A 169 12.53 10.52 -7.73
C HIS A 169 12.83 11.98 -7.32
N TYR A 170 12.79 12.33 -6.04
CA TYR A 170 13.16 13.68 -5.58
C TYR A 170 14.64 13.95 -5.84
N PHE A 171 15.53 13.00 -5.53
CA PHE A 171 16.95 13.18 -5.80
C PHE A 171 17.29 13.17 -7.30
N LEU A 172 16.53 12.41 -8.10
CA LEU A 172 16.69 12.35 -9.56
C LEU A 172 15.96 13.48 -10.29
N SER A 173 15.15 14.29 -9.60
CA SER A 173 14.33 15.33 -10.23
C SER A 173 15.15 16.35 -11.05
N PRO A 174 16.38 16.77 -10.68
CA PRO A 174 17.13 17.70 -11.52
C PRO A 174 17.50 17.10 -12.88
N ILE A 175 17.70 15.78 -12.92
CA ILE A 175 17.98 15.03 -14.15
C ILE A 175 16.70 14.89 -14.97
N PHE A 176 15.55 14.67 -14.32
CA PHE A 176 14.25 14.53 -14.99
C PHE A 176 13.69 15.82 -15.56
N VAL A 177 14.07 16.98 -15.02
CA VAL A 177 13.67 18.30 -15.55
C VAL A 177 14.38 18.62 -16.88
N ALA A 178 15.48 17.94 -17.20
CA ALA A 178 16.20 18.15 -18.44
C ALA A 178 15.34 17.82 -19.68
N HIS A 179 15.50 18.62 -20.74
CA HIS A 179 14.81 18.38 -22.01
C HIS A 179 15.46 17.21 -22.77
N GLY A 180 14.65 16.26 -23.22
CA GLY A 180 15.10 15.19 -24.10
C GLY A 180 14.34 13.88 -23.89
N PHE A 181 14.65 12.90 -24.73
CA PHE A 181 14.04 11.57 -24.67
C PHE A 181 14.52 10.76 -23.46
N ILE A 182 15.80 10.86 -23.10
CA ILE A 182 16.42 10.04 -22.05
C ILE A 182 15.81 10.31 -20.64
N PRO A 183 15.62 11.56 -20.19
CA PRO A 183 14.98 11.84 -18.90
C PRO A 183 13.55 11.31 -18.81
N VAL A 184 12.77 11.45 -19.90
CA VAL A 184 11.40 10.94 -19.99
C VAL A 184 11.37 9.42 -19.94
N LEU A 185 12.25 8.75 -20.68
CA LEU A 185 12.38 7.29 -20.65
C LEU A 185 12.74 6.81 -19.23
N LEU A 186 13.72 7.44 -18.59
CA LEU A 186 14.19 7.04 -17.26
C LEU A 186 13.11 7.24 -16.18
N SER A 187 12.37 8.35 -16.24
CA SER A 187 11.22 8.58 -15.34
C SER A 187 10.14 7.51 -15.54
N ASN A 188 9.74 7.22 -16.78
CA ASN A 188 8.75 6.18 -17.08
C ASN A 188 9.21 4.78 -16.62
N LEU A 189 10.50 4.45 -16.78
CA LEU A 189 11.06 3.20 -16.28
C LEU A 189 11.00 3.12 -14.75
N LEU A 190 11.31 4.22 -14.04
CA LEU A 190 11.20 4.28 -12.58
C LEU A 190 9.76 4.04 -12.12
N PHE A 191 8.77 4.66 -12.79
CA PHE A 191 7.35 4.42 -12.53
C PHE A 191 6.93 2.97 -12.79
N LEU A 192 7.37 2.38 -13.91
CA LEU A 192 7.10 0.99 -14.25
C LEU A 192 7.67 0.05 -13.17
N VAL A 193 8.91 0.26 -12.75
CA VAL A 193 9.57 -0.55 -11.73
C VAL A 193 8.84 -0.43 -10.39
N ALA A 194 8.51 0.79 -9.95
CA ALA A 194 7.81 1.02 -8.69
C ALA A 194 6.42 0.37 -8.68
N ALA A 195 5.65 0.51 -9.75
CA ALA A 195 4.33 -0.10 -9.85
C ALA A 195 4.41 -1.63 -9.94
N SER A 196 5.38 -2.17 -10.69
CA SER A 196 5.63 -3.62 -10.76
C SER A 196 5.98 -4.17 -9.38
N TYR A 197 6.80 -3.45 -8.62
CA TYR A 197 7.19 -3.85 -7.26
C TYR A 197 6.03 -3.79 -6.27
N TYR A 198 5.19 -2.75 -6.35
CA TYR A 198 3.94 -2.66 -5.57
C TYR A 198 3.06 -3.90 -5.77
N HIS A 199 2.86 -4.32 -7.02
CA HIS A 199 2.06 -5.51 -7.30
C HIS A 199 2.76 -6.82 -6.93
N TYR A 200 4.08 -6.92 -7.09
CA TYR A 200 4.86 -8.06 -6.64
C TYR A 200 4.69 -8.29 -5.13
N LEU A 201 4.70 -7.22 -4.34
CA LEU A 201 4.47 -7.31 -2.89
C LEU A 201 3.03 -7.70 -2.55
N ASN A 202 2.04 -7.20 -3.29
CA ASN A 202 0.66 -7.67 -3.15
C ASN A 202 0.55 -9.17 -3.46
N PHE A 203 1.16 -9.63 -4.55
CA PHE A 203 1.21 -11.05 -4.91
C PHE A 203 1.80 -11.89 -3.77
N LEU A 204 2.91 -11.44 -3.19
CA LEU A 204 3.57 -12.14 -2.08
C LEU A 204 2.73 -12.14 -0.79
N GLY A 205 2.00 -11.04 -0.52
CA GLY A 205 1.10 -10.93 0.62
C GLY A 205 -0.15 -11.80 0.54
N TYR A 206 -0.64 -12.08 -0.67
CA TYR A 206 -1.76 -13.01 -0.87
C TYR A 206 -1.31 -14.43 -1.25
N ASP A 207 -0.05 -14.77 -0.98
CA ASP A 207 0.56 -16.08 -1.28
C ASP A 207 0.33 -16.56 -2.72
N GLY A 208 0.44 -15.62 -3.66
CA GLY A 208 0.29 -15.86 -5.08
C GLY A 208 -1.15 -15.92 -5.61
N LYS A 209 -2.15 -15.79 -4.75
CA LYS A 209 -3.57 -15.86 -5.15
C LYS A 209 -4.05 -14.66 -5.98
N LEU A 210 -3.35 -13.52 -5.90
CA LEU A 210 -3.70 -12.29 -6.62
C LEU A 210 -2.95 -12.10 -7.96
N LEU A 211 -2.42 -13.18 -8.56
CA LEU A 211 -1.61 -13.11 -9.79
C LEU A 211 -2.37 -12.50 -10.99
N LEU A 212 -3.68 -12.71 -11.09
CA LEU A 212 -4.47 -12.22 -12.23
C LEU A 212 -4.50 -10.69 -12.31
N VAL A 213 -4.60 -9.99 -11.18
CA VAL A 213 -4.61 -8.50 -11.15
C VAL A 213 -3.27 -7.95 -11.64
N PHE A 214 -2.16 -8.62 -11.29
CA PHE A 214 -0.82 -8.27 -11.77
C PHE A 214 -0.69 -8.44 -13.29
N CYS A 215 -1.16 -9.56 -13.84
CA CYS A 215 -1.10 -9.81 -15.28
C CYS A 215 -1.93 -8.79 -16.09
N PHE A 216 -3.13 -8.44 -15.63
CA PHE A 216 -3.95 -7.42 -16.31
C PHE A 216 -3.28 -6.04 -16.29
N TYR A 217 -2.66 -5.65 -15.17
CA TYR A 217 -1.98 -4.36 -15.06
C TYR A 217 -0.72 -4.27 -15.93
N VAL A 218 0.12 -5.31 -15.92
CA VAL A 218 1.32 -5.39 -16.79
C VAL A 218 0.93 -5.38 -18.27
N SER A 219 -0.15 -6.06 -18.63
CA SER A 219 -0.70 -6.06 -20.00
C SER A 219 -1.21 -4.68 -20.41
N HIS A 220 -1.81 -3.93 -19.49
CA HIS A 220 -2.29 -2.57 -19.76
C HIS A 220 -1.14 -1.58 -19.90
N LEU A 221 -0.14 -1.64 -19.02
CA LEU A 221 1.09 -0.84 -19.11
C LEU A 221 1.88 -1.11 -20.38
N GLY A 222 2.01 -2.37 -20.80
CA GLY A 222 2.64 -2.73 -22.07
C GLY A 222 1.92 -2.10 -23.27
N ASN A 223 0.58 -2.13 -23.27
CA ASN A 223 -0.23 -1.49 -24.31
C ASN A 223 -0.14 0.04 -24.30
N MET A 224 0.06 0.66 -23.13
CA MET A 224 0.23 2.12 -23.00
C MET A 224 1.63 2.58 -23.41
N TRP A 225 2.66 1.79 -23.10
CA TRP A 225 4.04 2.04 -23.51
C TRP A 225 4.20 1.95 -25.05
N CYS A 226 3.57 0.95 -25.68
CA CYS A 226 3.55 0.81 -27.15
C CYS A 226 2.83 1.96 -27.89
N LYS A 227 1.95 2.70 -27.23
CA LYS A 227 1.21 3.82 -27.85
C LYS A 227 1.95 5.16 -27.81
N GLY A 228 3.16 5.22 -27.23
CA GLY A 228 3.94 6.47 -27.12
C GLY A 228 3.24 7.56 -26.30
N THR A 229 2.12 7.23 -25.68
CA THR A 229 1.41 8.10 -24.76
C THR A 229 2.19 8.08 -23.47
N ALA A 230 2.78 9.23 -23.12
CA ALA A 230 3.29 9.48 -21.77
C ALA A 230 2.30 8.89 -20.77
N VAL A 231 2.82 8.11 -19.81
CA VAL A 231 2.03 7.37 -18.82
C VAL A 231 0.82 8.20 -18.40
N PHE A 232 -0.34 7.74 -18.88
CA PHE A 232 -1.63 8.42 -18.80
C PHE A 232 -2.06 8.66 -17.35
N ASP A 233 -2.72 9.79 -17.18
CA ASP A 233 -3.78 10.07 -16.20
C ASP A 233 -4.56 8.81 -15.76
N VAL A 234 -4.27 8.29 -14.56
CA VAL A 234 -5.26 7.60 -13.71
C VAL A 234 -4.94 7.92 -12.24
N VAL A 235 -5.69 8.88 -11.70
CA VAL A 235 -6.13 9.06 -10.29
C VAL A 235 -5.08 9.22 -9.17
N LEU A 236 -3.82 8.86 -9.36
CA LEU A 236 -2.71 9.19 -8.44
C LEU A 236 -1.82 10.33 -8.96
N TYR A 237 -2.03 10.74 -10.21
CA TYR A 237 -1.17 11.65 -10.97
C TYR A 237 -1.60 13.12 -10.93
N SER A 238 -2.80 13.48 -10.43
CA SER A 238 -3.25 14.88 -10.51
C SER A 238 -2.53 15.79 -9.54
N GLU A 239 -2.31 15.42 -8.28
CA GLU A 239 -1.84 16.40 -7.27
C GLU A 239 -0.32 16.56 -7.20
N VAL A 240 0.44 15.47 -7.22
CA VAL A 240 1.92 15.53 -7.16
C VAL A 240 2.48 16.13 -8.45
N ILE A 241 1.83 15.90 -9.59
CA ILE A 241 2.16 16.55 -10.87
C ILE A 241 1.36 17.83 -11.12
N PHE A 242 0.31 18.23 -10.39
CA PHE A 242 -0.26 19.58 -10.56
C PHE A 242 0.80 20.65 -10.26
N SER A 243 1.66 20.40 -9.25
CA SER A 243 2.85 21.22 -9.00
C SER A 243 3.86 21.16 -10.16
N PHE A 244 4.13 20.00 -10.75
CA PHE A 244 5.10 19.86 -11.85
C PHE A 244 4.58 20.32 -13.23
N LYS A 245 3.29 20.17 -13.52
CA LYS A 245 2.61 20.56 -14.77
C LYS A 245 2.39 22.07 -14.81
N THR A 246 2.21 22.71 -13.65
CA THR A 246 2.23 24.18 -13.54
C THR A 246 3.64 24.71 -13.81
N TYR A 247 4.69 24.06 -13.30
CA TYR A 247 6.07 24.50 -13.52
C TYR A 247 6.60 24.25 -14.95
N TYR A 248 6.29 23.09 -15.57
CA TYR A 248 6.66 22.82 -16.97
C TYR A 248 5.94 23.74 -17.95
N ASN A 249 4.68 24.10 -17.71
CA ASN A 249 3.98 25.08 -18.53
C ASN A 249 4.50 26.50 -18.33
N VAL A 250 4.99 26.87 -17.14
CA VAL A 250 5.63 28.18 -16.89
C VAL A 250 6.99 28.28 -17.60
N ILE A 251 7.81 27.22 -17.61
CA ILE A 251 9.11 27.21 -18.32
C ILE A 251 8.93 27.20 -19.85
N VAL A 252 7.93 26.47 -20.38
CA VAL A 252 7.61 26.49 -21.81
C VAL A 252 6.94 27.79 -22.25
N TRP A 253 6.18 28.47 -21.38
CA TRP A 253 5.64 29.81 -21.67
C TRP A 253 6.71 30.89 -21.69
N HIS A 254 7.68 30.84 -20.77
CA HIS A 254 8.73 31.87 -20.69
C HIS A 254 9.78 31.78 -21.83
N HIS A 255 9.71 30.72 -22.66
CA HIS A 255 10.56 30.53 -23.84
C HIS A 255 9.81 30.75 -25.17
N LYS A 256 8.52 31.15 -25.10
CA LYS A 256 7.66 31.52 -26.23
C LYS A 256 7.19 32.98 -26.21
N ILE A 257 7.86 33.84 -25.44
CA ILE A 257 7.75 35.31 -25.52
C ILE A 257 9.13 35.86 -25.82
#